data_AF-A0A7S2MSF9-F1
#
_entry.id   AF-A0A7S2MSF9-F1
#
_cell.length_a   1.000
_cell.length_b   1.000
_cell.length_c   1.000
_cell.angle_alpha   90.00
_cell.angle_beta   90.00
_cell.angle_gamma   90.00
#
_symmetry.space_group_name_H-M   'P 1'
#
loop_
_entity.id
_entity.type
_entity.pdbx_description
1 polymer ?
#
loop_
_entity_poly.entity_id
_entity_poly.type
_entity_poly.pdbx_seq_one_letter_code
_entity_poly.pdbx_strand_id
1 'polypeptide(L)'
;IVRLILTTPLVAFTLAGAGALSSSAFVLPVLKQKGWEERAEGVAALAILLLQDIAVAPLLVILPLLAGSGPQSGPELGLLVAKGTFGFGVVLAVGSVVLSQIFNIVAQAQASETFVAAALLVALGMGAAAEKLGLSTTTGAFAAG
;
A
#
# COMPACT_ATOMS: atom_id res chain seq x y z
N ILE A 1 17.74 -0.23 -20.27
CA ILE A 1 16.59 -0.76 -19.49
C ILE A 1 16.61 -2.29 -19.46
N VAL A 2 16.47 -3.00 -20.59
CA VAL A 2 16.48 -4.48 -20.65
C VAL A 2 17.73 -5.12 -20.04
N ARG A 3 18.91 -4.53 -20.24
CA ARG A 3 20.17 -5.03 -19.67
C ARG A 3 20.24 -4.91 -18.14
N LEU A 4 19.60 -3.90 -17.54
CA LEU A 4 19.53 -3.64 -16.10
C LEU A 4 18.58 -4.62 -15.39
N ILE A 5 17.51 -5.01 -16.08
CA ILE A 5 16.54 -6.03 -15.63
C ILE A 5 17.23 -7.41 -15.53
N LEU A 6 18.13 -7.73 -16.47
CA LEU A 6 18.82 -9.03 -16.52
C LEU A 6 20.05 -9.12 -15.60
N THR A 7 20.62 -8.00 -15.14
CA THR A 7 21.84 -8.00 -14.31
C THR A 7 21.58 -7.84 -12.81
N THR A 8 20.41 -7.33 -12.41
CA THR A 8 20.08 -7.11 -11.00
C THR A 8 18.85 -7.95 -10.62
N PRO A 9 19.01 -9.07 -9.88
CA PRO A 9 17.89 -9.95 -9.55
C PRO A 9 16.79 -9.25 -8.74
N LEU A 10 17.16 -8.21 -7.98
CA LEU A 10 16.26 -7.32 -7.27
C LEU A 10 15.31 -6.54 -8.19
N VAL A 11 15.83 -5.96 -9.27
CA VAL A 11 15.03 -5.18 -10.24
C VAL A 11 14.08 -6.08 -11.01
N ALA A 12 14.52 -7.30 -11.35
CA ALA A 12 13.65 -8.30 -11.96
C ALA A 12 12.51 -8.72 -11.03
N PHE A 13 12.81 -8.96 -9.74
CA PHE A 13 11.82 -9.32 -8.74
C PHE A 13 10.77 -8.22 -8.52
N THR A 14 11.19 -6.96 -8.39
CA THR A 14 10.26 -5.85 -8.17
C THR A 14 9.37 -5.60 -9.40
N LEU A 15 9.91 -5.67 -10.61
CA LEU A 15 9.13 -5.53 -11.85
C LEU A 15 8.16 -6.71 -12.06
N ALA A 16 8.61 -7.93 -11.80
CA ALA A 16 7.74 -9.10 -11.86
C ALA A 16 6.63 -9.04 -10.81
N GLY A 17 6.94 -8.63 -9.58
CA GLY A 17 5.96 -8.43 -8.52
C GLY A 17 4.93 -7.37 -8.87
N ALA A 18 5.38 -6.20 -9.35
CA ALA A 18 4.47 -5.12 -9.78
C ALA A 18 3.59 -5.52 -10.97
N GLY A 19 4.12 -6.28 -11.93
CA GLY A 19 3.38 -6.75 -13.10
C GLY A 19 2.46 -7.94 -12.84
N ALA A 20 2.69 -8.71 -11.78
CA ALA A 20 1.89 -9.89 -11.42
C ALA A 20 0.61 -9.54 -10.64
N LEU A 21 0.52 -8.33 -10.10
CA LEU A 21 -0.66 -7.86 -9.37
C LEU A 21 -1.83 -7.63 -10.34
N SER A 22 -3.01 -8.14 -9.97
CA SER A 22 -4.22 -8.05 -10.77
C SER A 22 -5.02 -6.78 -10.45
N SER A 23 -5.66 -6.19 -11.44
CA SER A 23 -6.45 -4.96 -11.27
C SER A 23 -7.89 -5.27 -10.87
N SER A 24 -8.23 -5.07 -9.59
CA SER A 24 -9.60 -5.23 -9.05
C SER A 24 -10.61 -4.36 -9.78
N ALA A 25 -10.22 -3.13 -10.16
CA ALA A 25 -11.03 -2.19 -10.93
C ALA A 25 -11.49 -2.74 -12.29
N PHE A 26 -10.73 -3.65 -12.89
CA PHE A 26 -11.07 -4.26 -14.18
C PHE A 26 -11.76 -5.62 -14.03
N VAL A 27 -11.35 -6.43 -13.05
CA VAL A 27 -11.86 -7.81 -12.88
C VAL A 27 -13.26 -7.85 -12.27
N LEU A 28 -13.57 -6.98 -11.29
CA LEU A 28 -14.88 -7.00 -10.61
C LEU A 28 -16.05 -6.68 -11.55
N PRO A 29 -16.00 -5.66 -12.43
CA PRO A 29 -17.05 -5.41 -13.42
C PRO A 29 -17.25 -6.58 -14.39
N VAL A 30 -16.16 -7.27 -14.78
CA VAL A 30 -16.22 -8.43 -15.68
C VAL A 30 -16.90 -9.63 -15.01
N LEU A 31 -16.58 -9.89 -13.73
CA LEU A 31 -17.26 -10.94 -12.95
C LEU A 31 -18.77 -10.65 -12.83
N LYS A 32 -19.14 -9.39 -12.61
CA LYS A 32 -20.52 -8.93 -12.55
C LYS A 32 -21.25 -9.06 -13.89
N GLN A 33 -20.63 -8.64 -15.00
CA GLN A 33 -21.18 -8.81 -16.35
C GLN A 33 -21.42 -10.28 -16.72
N LYS A 34 -20.58 -11.19 -16.23
CA LYS A 34 -20.72 -12.64 -16.44
C LYS A 34 -21.67 -13.31 -15.44
N GLY A 35 -22.13 -12.62 -14.40
CA GLY A 35 -22.94 -13.21 -13.33
C GLY A 35 -22.18 -14.27 -12.52
N TRP A 36 -20.87 -14.10 -12.35
CA TRP A 36 -20.00 -15.07 -11.68
C TRP A 36 -19.73 -14.73 -10.21
N GLU A 37 -20.33 -13.66 -9.68
CA GLU A 37 -20.09 -13.12 -8.34
C GLU A 37 -20.29 -14.17 -7.23
N GLU A 38 -21.27 -15.07 -7.37
CA GLU A 38 -21.58 -16.11 -6.37
C GLU A 38 -20.99 -17.49 -6.71
N ARG A 39 -20.31 -17.63 -7.86
CA ARG A 39 -19.68 -18.89 -8.23
C ARG A 39 -18.38 -19.08 -7.45
N ALA A 40 -18.02 -20.35 -7.19
CA ALA A 40 -16.75 -20.68 -6.54
C ALA A 40 -15.54 -20.02 -7.22
N GLU A 41 -15.56 -19.91 -8.55
CA GLU A 41 -14.53 -19.25 -9.37
C GLU A 41 -14.47 -17.72 -9.13
N GLY A 42 -15.63 -17.06 -9.02
CA GLY A 42 -15.69 -15.62 -8.77
C GLY A 42 -15.33 -15.25 -7.33
N VAL A 43 -15.74 -16.07 -6.37
CA VAL A 43 -15.33 -15.93 -4.96
C VAL A 43 -13.83 -16.15 -4.81
N ALA A 44 -13.26 -17.14 -5.50
CA ALA A 44 -11.81 -17.37 -5.51
C ALA A 44 -11.05 -16.19 -6.13
N ALA A 45 -11.53 -15.64 -7.26
CA ALA A 45 -10.94 -14.46 -7.89
C ALA A 45 -10.99 -13.24 -6.97
N LEU A 46 -12.13 -12.99 -6.32
CA LEU A 46 -12.29 -11.90 -5.36
C LEU A 46 -11.40 -12.08 -4.13
N ALA A 47 -11.27 -13.29 -3.60
CA ALA A 47 -10.36 -13.59 -2.49
C ALA A 47 -8.89 -13.33 -2.85
N ILE A 48 -8.47 -13.70 -4.07
CA ILE A 48 -7.12 -13.41 -4.57
C ILE A 48 -6.91 -11.90 -4.72
N LEU A 49 -7.88 -11.16 -5.28
CA LEU A 49 -7.80 -9.71 -5.44
C LEU A 49 -7.68 -9.00 -4.09
N LEU A 50 -8.49 -9.39 -3.11
CA LEU A 50 -8.42 -8.83 -1.76
C LEU A 50 -7.09 -9.16 -1.07
N LEU A 51 -6.59 -10.39 -1.23
CA LEU A 51 -5.28 -10.77 -0.70
C LEU A 51 -4.16 -9.95 -1.34
N GLN A 52 -4.23 -9.69 -2.65
CA GLN A 52 -3.26 -8.87 -3.37
C GLN A 52 -3.29 -7.43 -2.87
N ASP A 53 -4.47 -6.83 -2.71
CA ASP A 53 -4.62 -5.44 -2.24
C ASP A 53 -3.99 -5.26 -0.85
N ILE A 54 -4.26 -6.20 0.07
CA ILE A 54 -3.69 -6.20 1.43
C ILE A 54 -2.17 -6.45 1.40
N ALA A 55 -1.68 -7.28 0.48
CA ALA A 55 -0.26 -7.63 0.38
C ALA A 55 0.62 -6.50 -0.18
N VAL A 56 0.05 -5.49 -0.86
CA VAL A 56 0.82 -4.35 -1.40
C VAL A 56 1.45 -3.52 -0.27
N ALA A 57 0.73 -3.28 0.82
CA ALA A 57 1.23 -2.49 1.96
C ALA A 57 2.55 -3.04 2.55
N PRO A 58 2.61 -4.31 3.02
CA PRO A 58 3.83 -4.87 3.57
C PRO A 58 4.93 -5.01 2.50
N LEU A 59 4.58 -5.27 1.24
CA LEU A 59 5.55 -5.36 0.15
C LEU A 59 6.26 -4.01 -0.09
N LEU A 60 5.52 -2.89 -0.06
CA LEU A 60 6.09 -1.55 -0.18
C LEU A 60 7.01 -1.16 0.98
N VAL A 61 6.77 -1.69 2.19
CA VAL A 61 7.65 -1.49 3.36
C VAL A 61 8.95 -2.27 3.21
N ILE A 62 8.87 -3.48 2.66
CA ILE A 62 10.00 -4.40 2.54
C ILE A 62 10.90 -4.03 1.35
N LEU A 63 10.34 -3.43 0.29
CA LEU A 63 11.07 -3.10 -0.95
C LEU A 63 12.35 -2.23 -0.74
N PRO A 64 12.34 -1.15 0.06
CA PRO A 64 13.52 -0.33 0.30
C PRO A 64 14.63 -1.10 1.02
N LEU A 65 14.28 -2.03 1.92
CA LEU A 65 15.24 -2.90 2.60
C LEU A 65 15.94 -3.82 1.61
N LEU A 66 15.17 -4.42 0.70
CA LEU A 66 15.68 -5.28 -0.36
C LEU A 66 16.55 -4.51 -1.37
N ALA A 67 16.19 -3.27 -1.67
CA ALA A 67 16.91 -2.41 -2.62
C ALA A 67 18.29 -1.96 -2.13
N GLY A 68 18.69 -2.29 -0.89
CA GLY A 68 19.99 -1.94 -0.34
C GLY A 68 20.14 -0.45 0.01
N SER A 69 19.03 0.29 0.03
CA SER A 69 18.97 1.68 0.53
C SER A 69 18.83 1.77 2.05
N GLY A 70 18.94 0.64 2.76
CA GLY A 70 18.96 0.55 4.23
C GLY A 70 20.39 0.52 4.81
N PRO A 71 20.53 0.68 6.14
CA PRO A 71 21.83 0.69 6.82
C PRO A 71 22.58 -0.63 6.65
N GLN A 72 23.89 -0.58 6.45
CA GLN A 72 24.72 -1.75 6.12
C GLN A 72 25.32 -2.45 7.35
N SER A 73 25.11 -1.93 8.55
CA SER A 73 25.62 -2.53 9.78
C SER A 73 24.53 -3.26 10.58
N GLY A 74 24.86 -4.44 11.13
CA GLY A 74 23.94 -5.29 11.91
C GLY A 74 23.13 -4.59 13.01
N PRO A 75 23.69 -3.67 13.83
CA PRO A 75 22.92 -2.94 14.84
C PRO A 75 21.98 -1.88 14.23
N GLU A 76 22.36 -1.26 13.11
CA GLU A 76 21.50 -0.30 12.42
C GLU A 76 20.34 -0.99 11.69
N LEU A 77 20.54 -2.21 11.18
CA LEU A 77 19.46 -3.06 10.66
C LEU A 77 18.42 -3.39 11.73
N GLY A 78 18.85 -3.74 12.95
CA GLY A 78 17.95 -3.99 14.07
C GLY A 78 17.12 -2.75 14.44
N LEU A 79 17.74 -1.58 14.46
CA LEU A 79 17.04 -0.31 14.71
C LEU A 79 16.09 0.07 13.56
N LEU A 80 16.47 -0.21 12.30
CA LEU A 80 15.63 0.07 11.14
C LEU A 80 14.42 -0.87 11.08
N VAL A 81 14.60 -2.16 11.41
CA VAL A 81 13.50 -3.13 11.50
C VAL A 81 12.56 -2.74 12.64
N ALA A 82 13.09 -2.32 13.79
CA ALA A 82 12.29 -1.87 14.92
C ALA A 82 11.51 -0.58 14.60
N LYS A 83 12.16 0.42 13.96
CA LYS A 83 11.49 1.63 13.47
C LYS A 83 10.49 1.32 12.35
N GLY A 84 10.81 0.37 11.48
CA GLY A 84 9.94 -0.10 10.41
C GLY A 84 8.67 -0.72 10.97
N THR A 85 8.78 -1.72 11.85
CA THR A 85 7.62 -2.37 12.47
C THR A 85 6.85 -1.47 13.41
N PHE A 86 7.53 -0.73 14.28
CA PHE A 86 6.87 0.16 15.24
C PHE A 86 6.28 1.39 14.54
N GLY A 87 7.04 2.03 13.66
CA GLY A 87 6.59 3.17 12.87
C GLY A 87 5.44 2.79 11.93
N PHE A 88 5.53 1.66 11.22
CA PHE A 88 4.44 1.19 10.38
C PHE A 88 3.20 0.82 11.21
N GLY A 89 3.38 0.15 12.35
CA GLY A 89 2.29 -0.16 13.27
C GLY A 89 1.59 1.09 13.81
N VAL A 90 2.35 2.12 14.19
CA VAL A 90 1.82 3.42 14.63
C VAL A 90 1.12 4.14 13.50
N VAL A 91 1.71 4.19 12.30
CA VAL A 91 1.09 4.81 11.12
C VAL A 91 -0.21 4.09 10.77
N LEU A 92 -0.27 2.76 10.79
CA LEU A 92 -1.50 2.02 10.54
C LEU A 92 -2.56 2.24 11.63
N ALA A 93 -2.16 2.27 12.90
CA ALA A 93 -3.10 2.47 14.02
C ALA A 93 -3.65 3.90 14.06
N VAL A 94 -2.78 4.89 13.90
CA VAL A 94 -3.19 6.31 13.76
C VAL A 94 -4.02 6.47 12.49
N GLY A 95 -3.60 5.81 11.42
CA GLY A 95 -4.30 5.74 10.15
C GLY A 95 -5.75 5.29 10.35
N SER A 96 -5.96 4.08 10.85
CA SER A 96 -7.30 3.50 11.00
C SER A 96 -8.20 4.33 11.90
N VAL A 97 -7.68 4.90 12.99
CA VAL A 97 -8.48 5.65 13.96
C VAL A 97 -8.79 7.06 13.45
N VAL A 98 -7.76 7.82 13.07
CA VAL A 98 -7.89 9.24 12.67
C VAL A 98 -8.57 9.37 11.32
N LEU A 99 -8.24 8.50 10.35
CA LEU A 99 -8.92 8.54 9.04
C LEU A 99 -10.40 8.19 9.16
N SER A 100 -10.78 7.21 9.98
CA SER A 100 -12.20 6.90 10.17
C SER A 100 -12.97 8.11 10.69
N GLN A 101 -12.40 8.89 11.61
CA GLN A 101 -13.03 10.09 12.14
C GLN A 101 -13.10 11.22 11.12
N ILE A 102 -12.00 11.49 10.41
CA ILE A 102 -11.96 12.53 9.37
C ILE A 102 -12.95 12.22 8.26
N PHE A 103 -12.95 10.98 7.74
CA PHE A 103 -13.88 10.59 6.68
C PHE A 103 -15.32 10.53 7.16
N ASN A 104 -15.61 10.20 8.42
CA ASN A 104 -16.96 10.29 8.97
C ASN A 104 -17.47 11.73 9.08
N ILE A 105 -16.59 12.70 9.34
CA ILE A 105 -16.95 14.13 9.35
C ILE A 105 -17.15 14.63 7.91
N VAL A 106 -16.25 14.24 6.99
CA VAL A 106 -16.32 14.64 5.58
C VAL A 106 -17.51 14.01 4.85
N ALA A 107 -17.90 12.79 5.22
CA ALA A 107 -19.09 12.13 4.69
C ALA A 107 -20.39 12.89 5.04
N GLN A 108 -20.41 13.66 6.12
CA GLN A 108 -21.55 14.52 6.47
C GLN A 108 -21.70 15.74 5.56
N ALA A 109 -20.62 16.15 4.87
CA ALA A 109 -20.66 17.28 3.94
C ALA A 109 -21.37 16.98 2.62
N GLN A 110 -21.64 15.70 2.30
CA GLN A 110 -22.35 15.21 1.09
C GLN A 110 -21.85 15.76 -0.27
N ALA A 111 -20.68 16.40 -0.32
CA ALA A 111 -20.07 16.91 -1.54
C ALA A 111 -18.86 16.04 -1.94
N SER A 112 -18.84 15.61 -3.20
CA SER A 112 -17.76 14.80 -3.77
C SER A 112 -16.43 15.55 -3.80
N GLU A 113 -16.43 16.87 -4.00
CA GLU A 113 -15.21 17.67 -3.99
C GLU A 113 -14.58 17.70 -2.58
N THR A 114 -15.38 17.77 -1.53
CA THR A 114 -14.90 17.76 -0.13
C THR A 114 -14.28 16.41 0.22
N PHE A 115 -14.86 15.32 -0.27
CA PHE A 115 -14.31 13.98 -0.08
C PHE A 115 -12.93 13.82 -0.76
N VAL A 116 -12.81 14.22 -2.02
CA VAL A 116 -11.54 14.15 -2.75
C VAL A 116 -10.48 15.04 -2.11
N ALA A 117 -10.83 16.27 -1.73
CA ALA A 117 -9.90 17.18 -1.05
C ALA A 117 -9.42 16.62 0.29
N ALA A 118 -10.32 16.03 1.08
CA ALA A 118 -9.95 15.37 2.33
C ALA A 118 -9.06 14.16 2.10
N ALA A 119 -9.37 13.31 1.12
CA ALA A 119 -8.55 12.14 0.80
C ALA A 119 -7.12 12.55 0.40
N LEU A 120 -6.97 13.58 -0.44
CA LEU A 120 -5.67 14.11 -0.82
C LEU A 120 -4.92 14.73 0.37
N LEU A 121 -5.61 15.52 1.20
CA LEU A 121 -5.02 16.13 2.40
C LEU A 121 -4.47 15.07 3.34
N VAL A 122 -5.23 14.00 3.54
CA VAL A 122 -4.87 12.91 4.43
C VAL A 122 -3.72 12.07 3.86
N ALA A 123 -3.73 11.76 2.57
CA ALA A 123 -2.63 11.06 1.90
C ALA A 123 -1.30 11.85 2.03
N LEU A 124 -1.34 13.16 1.82
CA LEU A 124 -0.19 14.04 1.98
C LEU A 124 0.25 14.14 3.45
N GLY A 125 -0.70 14.29 4.38
CA GLY A 125 -0.43 14.38 5.81
C GLY A 125 0.21 13.12 6.37
N MET A 126 -0.28 11.95 5.96
CA MET A 126 0.27 10.64 6.35
C MET A 126 1.64 10.39 5.72
N GLY A 127 1.84 10.77 4.47
CA GLY A 127 3.16 10.74 3.83
C GLY A 127 4.20 11.57 4.61
N ALA A 128 3.85 12.80 4.99
CA ALA A 128 4.72 13.68 5.78
C ALA A 128 4.93 13.16 7.22
N ALA A 129 3.93 12.54 7.84
CA ALA A 129 4.07 11.92 9.16
C ALA A 129 5.01 10.70 9.12
N ALA A 130 4.89 9.87 8.09
CA ALA A 130 5.76 8.72 7.86
C ALA A 130 7.23 9.13 7.66
N GLU A 131 7.48 10.21 6.92
CA GLU A 131 8.83 10.76 6.74
C GLU A 131 9.49 11.15 8.08
N LYS A 132 8.73 11.79 8.98
CA LYS A 132 9.22 12.13 10.34
C LYS A 132 9.56 10.90 11.19
N LEU A 133 8.93 9.76 10.91
CA LEU A 133 9.19 8.48 11.57
C LEU A 133 10.35 7.71 10.90
N GLY A 134 10.95 8.26 9.83
CA GLY A 134 12.03 7.62 9.07
C GLY A 134 11.53 6.56 8.08
N LEU A 135 10.25 6.59 7.71
CA LEU A 135 9.64 5.76 6.68
C LEU A 135 9.56 6.52 5.35
N SER A 136 9.38 5.81 4.24
CA SER A 136 9.17 6.44 2.93
C SER A 136 7.83 7.18 2.88
N THR A 137 7.81 8.35 2.24
CA THR A 137 6.58 9.12 1.97
C THR A 137 5.54 8.31 1.21
N THR A 138 5.97 7.40 0.34
CA THR A 138 5.09 6.47 -0.41
C THR A 138 4.38 5.47 0.50
N THR A 139 5.07 4.96 1.52
CA THR A 139 4.50 4.02 2.50
C THR A 139 3.48 4.72 3.39
N GLY A 140 3.76 5.95 3.81
CA GLY A 140 2.80 6.77 4.57
C GLY A 140 1.55 7.11 3.78
N ALA A 141 1.71 7.54 2.53
CA ALA A 141 0.60 7.83 1.63
C ALA A 141 -0.23 6.58 1.31
N PHE A 142 0.39 5.40 1.18
CA PHE A 142 -0.33 4.13 1.00
C PHE A 142 -1.17 3.79 2.23
N ALA A 143 -0.64 3.96 3.44
CA ALA A 143 -1.37 3.68 4.68
C ALA A 143 -2.57 4.61 4.95
N ALA A 144 -2.69 5.69 4.16
CA ALA A 144 -3.85 6.59 4.19
C ALA A 144 -5.03 6.11 3.32
N GLY A 145 -4.80 5.13 2.43
CA GLY A 145 -5.85 4.47 1.66
C GLY A 145 -6.27 3.18 2.33
#